data_AF-A0A6J8DDI2-F1
#
_entry.id   AF-A0A6J8DDI2-F1
#
_cell.length_a   1.000
_cell.length_b   1.000
_cell.length_c   1.000
_cell.angle_alpha   90.00
_cell.angle_beta   90.00
_cell.angle_gamma   90.00
#
_symmetry.space_group_name_H-M   'P 1'
#
loop_
_entity.id
_entity.type
_entity.pdbx_description
1 polymer ?
#
loop_
_entity_poly.entity_id
_entity_poly.type
_entity_poly.pdbx_seq_one_letter_code
_entity_poly.pdbx_strand_id
1 'polypeptide(L)'
;MAMDNDVSQSCHYKDLPNTVATQTEWPTHCNEYSSKEGIACSTEYNYSFFVDGFQDQERHTDSLKKQIEKLTLKMQIASQNIADLQEQIEYYEGKRFTLDKTKDDNDAISFYTGFQNYGMFNSVFNYLEVKASRLQYWRGQSDTNSDFKQYQTRGKRPEPKRKLTLEEEFFMVLMRLKFGLFVRDLSEKFDISVGQFSKIFTTWINFLTAELPLLFPFPSQDKIFTNMPESFQHVSDHQNYN
;
A
#
# COMPACT_ATOMS: atom_id res chain seq x y z
N MET A 1 25.49 25.31 21.07
CA MET A 1 26.08 25.38 19.72
C MET A 1 25.07 24.70 18.80
N ALA A 2 24.14 25.51 18.32
CA ALA A 2 23.05 25.09 17.46
C ALA A 2 23.58 24.97 16.02
N MET A 3 23.09 23.99 15.28
CA MET A 3 22.85 24.15 13.84
C MET A 3 21.49 23.55 13.54
N ASP A 4 20.56 24.47 13.35
CA ASP A 4 19.21 24.32 12.84
C ASP A 4 19.22 24.02 11.33
N ASN A 5 18.26 23.25 10.83
CA ASN A 5 17.12 23.81 10.08
C ASN A 5 16.36 22.72 9.31
N ASP A 6 15.25 22.33 9.93
CA ASP A 6 14.02 21.86 9.30
C ASP A 6 13.24 23.10 8.81
N VAL A 7 12.78 23.12 7.55
CA VAL A 7 11.78 24.10 7.09
C VAL A 7 10.78 23.39 6.17
N SER A 8 9.76 22.82 6.79
CA SER A 8 8.39 22.84 6.27
C SER A 8 7.74 24.17 6.64
N GLN A 9 7.15 24.89 5.69
CA GLN A 9 6.07 25.87 5.91
C GLN A 9 5.41 26.12 4.53
N SER A 10 4.26 25.53 4.25
CA SER A 10 2.91 25.92 4.70
C SER A 10 2.49 27.29 4.16
N CYS A 11 1.72 27.24 3.07
CA CYS A 11 1.03 28.38 2.48
C CYS A 11 -0.12 28.81 3.40
N HIS A 12 0.06 29.92 4.12
CA HIS A 12 -1.05 30.59 4.78
C HIS A 12 -1.44 31.84 3.99
N TYR A 13 -2.61 31.78 3.37
CA TYR A 13 -3.35 32.95 2.89
C TYR A 13 -3.58 33.92 4.06
N LYS A 14 -3.24 35.19 3.88
CA LYS A 14 -3.72 36.30 4.71
C LYS A 14 -4.14 37.45 3.80
N ASP A 15 -5.34 37.92 4.08
CA ASP A 15 -6.12 38.87 3.32
C ASP A 15 -5.52 40.28 3.22
N LEU A 16 -5.90 40.94 2.14
CA LEU A 16 -5.71 42.35 1.82
C LEU A 16 -6.41 43.26 2.85
N PRO A 17 -5.89 44.47 3.06
CA PRO A 17 -6.75 45.64 3.15
C PRO A 17 -6.45 46.65 2.04
N ASN A 18 -7.51 47.03 1.34
CA ASN A 18 -7.61 48.25 0.53
C ASN A 18 -7.13 49.47 1.32
N THR A 19 -6.41 50.40 0.67
CA THR A 19 -6.76 51.83 0.65
C THR A 19 -5.85 52.67 -0.26
N VAL A 20 -6.52 53.32 -1.23
CA VAL A 20 -6.35 54.70 -1.72
C VAL A 20 -5.17 55.03 -2.65
N ALA A 21 -5.57 55.49 -3.84
CA ALA A 21 -4.75 56.06 -4.89
C ALA A 21 -4.04 57.36 -4.46
N THR A 22 -2.82 57.57 -4.93
CA THR A 22 -2.24 58.91 -5.04
C THR A 22 -1.39 58.97 -6.31
N GLN A 23 -1.91 59.68 -7.31
CA GLN A 23 -1.16 60.13 -8.48
C GLN A 23 -0.04 61.07 -8.00
N THR A 24 1.16 60.95 -8.57
CA THR A 24 2.16 62.00 -8.48
C THR A 24 2.42 62.53 -9.88
N GLU A 25 2.10 63.81 -10.03
CA GLU A 25 2.25 64.66 -11.21
C GLU A 25 3.73 64.87 -11.55
N TRP A 26 4.02 65.06 -12.85
CA TRP A 26 5.34 65.50 -13.32
C TRP A 26 5.32 67.03 -13.50
N PRO A 27 6.35 67.77 -13.03
CA PRO A 27 6.36 69.21 -13.14
C PRO A 27 6.73 69.66 -14.56
N THR A 28 5.91 70.56 -15.10
CA THR A 28 6.17 71.35 -16.30
C THR A 28 6.89 72.64 -15.89
N HIS A 29 8.04 72.96 -16.49
CA HIS A 29 8.43 74.35 -16.69
C HIS A 29 9.29 74.52 -17.94
N CYS A 30 8.81 75.38 -18.83
CA CYS A 30 9.43 75.84 -20.07
C CYS A 30 10.54 76.87 -19.82
N ASN A 31 11.36 77.14 -20.84
CA ASN A 31 11.68 78.50 -21.28
C ASN A 31 12.38 78.50 -22.68
N GLU A 32 11.63 78.99 -23.66
CA GLU A 32 11.95 80.08 -24.64
C GLU A 32 13.34 80.77 -24.53
N TYR A 33 14.00 81.34 -25.55
CA TYR A 33 13.69 81.79 -26.92
C TYR A 33 15.04 82.02 -27.67
N SER A 34 15.04 81.95 -29.01
CA SER A 34 15.71 82.89 -29.95
C SER A 34 16.45 82.23 -31.13
N SER A 35 15.92 82.51 -32.33
CA SER A 35 16.42 82.20 -33.66
C SER A 35 17.86 82.65 -33.93
N LYS A 36 18.62 81.85 -34.69
CA LYS A 36 19.50 82.31 -35.80
C LYS A 36 19.61 81.24 -36.89
N GLU A 37 19.73 81.75 -38.11
CA GLU A 37 19.66 81.10 -39.41
C GLU A 37 20.80 80.10 -39.70
N GLY A 38 20.49 79.14 -40.58
CA GLY A 38 21.41 78.59 -41.56
C GLY A 38 22.42 77.55 -41.07
N ILE A 39 22.28 76.31 -41.55
CA ILE A 39 23.30 75.53 -42.30
C ILE A 39 22.79 74.09 -42.35
N ALA A 40 22.66 73.57 -43.56
CA ALA A 40 22.42 72.17 -43.83
C ALA A 40 23.55 71.33 -43.20
N CYS A 41 23.20 70.35 -42.38
CA CYS A 41 24.09 69.23 -42.09
C CYS A 41 23.26 67.97 -41.86
N SER A 42 23.47 67.02 -42.76
CA SER A 42 22.94 65.68 -42.80
C SER A 42 23.31 64.91 -41.54
N THR A 43 22.32 64.44 -40.81
CA THR A 43 22.50 63.30 -39.90
C THR A 43 21.25 62.44 -39.90
N GLU A 44 21.21 61.47 -40.81
CA GLU A 44 20.47 60.23 -40.61
C GLU A 44 21.14 59.48 -39.45
N TYR A 45 20.74 59.78 -38.22
CA TYR A 45 21.06 58.92 -37.09
C TYR A 45 20.18 57.68 -37.19
N ASN A 46 20.75 56.63 -37.76
CA ASN A 46 20.19 55.29 -37.84
C ASN A 46 19.95 54.75 -36.42
N TYR A 47 18.69 54.75 -36.00
CA TYR A 47 18.22 54.23 -34.70
C TYR A 47 18.18 52.69 -34.65
N SER A 48 19.02 51.97 -35.41
CA SER A 48 18.97 50.50 -35.46
C SER A 48 19.48 49.83 -34.19
N PHE A 49 20.33 50.48 -33.39
CA PHE A 49 20.99 49.84 -32.24
C PHE A 49 20.09 49.63 -31.01
N PHE A 50 19.05 50.45 -30.82
CA PHE A 50 18.11 50.29 -29.69
C PHE A 50 16.94 49.34 -29.99
N VAL A 51 16.69 49.04 -31.27
CA VAL A 51 15.57 48.19 -31.72
C VAL A 51 15.93 46.70 -31.64
N ASP A 52 17.21 46.35 -31.86
CA ASP A 52 17.69 44.96 -31.81
C ASP A 52 17.60 44.33 -30.41
N GLY A 53 17.96 45.07 -29.35
CA GLY A 53 17.92 44.55 -27.96
C GLY A 53 16.50 44.26 -27.46
N PHE A 54 15.50 45.01 -27.92
CA PHE A 54 14.09 44.75 -27.61
C PHE A 54 13.56 43.52 -28.35
N GLN A 55 13.93 43.34 -29.64
CA GLN A 55 13.51 42.17 -30.43
C GLN A 55 14.16 40.87 -29.97
N ASP A 56 15.41 40.89 -29.50
CA ASP A 56 16.06 39.73 -28.88
C ASP A 56 15.40 39.36 -27.55
N GLN A 57 15.06 40.37 -26.73
CA GLN A 57 14.37 40.15 -25.45
C GLN A 57 12.95 39.62 -25.66
N GLU A 58 12.22 40.12 -26.65
CA GLU A 58 10.88 39.64 -27.01
C GLU A 58 10.90 38.18 -27.47
N ARG A 59 11.84 37.81 -28.35
CA ARG A 59 12.09 36.41 -28.76
C ARG A 59 12.40 35.49 -27.58
N HIS A 60 13.21 35.96 -26.63
CA HIS A 60 13.51 35.21 -25.42
C HIS A 60 12.27 35.04 -24.54
N THR A 61 11.48 36.11 -24.34
CA THR A 61 10.22 36.01 -23.58
C THR A 61 9.22 35.06 -24.23
N ASP A 62 9.12 35.03 -25.56
CA ASP A 62 8.23 34.11 -26.27
C ASP A 62 8.72 32.66 -26.22
N SER A 63 10.02 32.44 -26.24
CA SER A 63 10.62 31.11 -26.00
C SER A 63 10.28 30.60 -24.59
N LEU A 64 10.43 31.46 -23.58
CA LEU A 64 10.07 31.13 -22.19
C LEU A 64 8.56 30.87 -22.04
N LYS A 65 7.70 31.70 -22.66
CA LYS A 65 6.25 31.46 -22.67
C LYS A 65 5.90 30.10 -23.28
N LYS A 66 6.50 29.75 -24.42
CA LYS A 66 6.32 28.43 -25.06
C LYS A 66 6.80 27.29 -24.16
N GLN A 67 7.89 27.47 -23.43
CA GLN A 67 8.35 26.47 -22.46
C GLN A 67 7.39 26.33 -21.29
N ILE A 68 6.89 27.43 -20.73
CA ILE A 68 5.89 27.42 -19.65
C ILE A 68 4.65 26.68 -20.13
N GLU A 69 4.09 27.02 -21.29
CA GLU A 69 2.91 26.37 -21.86
C GLU A 69 3.13 24.85 -22.06
N LYS A 70 4.28 24.47 -22.62
CA LYS A 70 4.66 23.06 -22.78
C LYS A 70 4.77 22.33 -21.45
N LEU A 71 5.33 22.98 -20.42
CA LEU A 71 5.43 22.41 -19.07
C LEU A 71 4.05 22.30 -18.41
N THR A 72 3.20 23.31 -18.56
CA THR A 72 1.83 23.30 -18.04
C THR A 72 1.01 22.17 -18.66
N LEU A 73 1.10 21.99 -19.98
CA LEU A 73 0.42 20.90 -20.69
C LEU A 73 0.92 19.53 -20.20
N LYS A 74 2.24 19.36 -20.06
CA LYS A 74 2.81 18.13 -19.49
C LYS A 74 2.35 17.87 -18.05
N MET A 75 2.29 18.91 -17.22
CA MET A 75 1.83 18.81 -15.84
C MET A 75 0.34 18.40 -15.79
N GLN A 76 -0.48 18.97 -16.66
CA GLN A 76 -1.90 18.64 -16.76
C GLN A 76 -2.13 17.19 -17.21
N ILE A 77 -1.39 16.72 -18.23
CA ILE A 77 -1.44 15.31 -18.64
C ILE A 77 -0.98 14.39 -17.52
N ALA A 78 0.11 14.73 -16.84
CA ALA A 78 0.60 13.95 -15.71
C ALA A 78 -0.43 13.88 -14.57
N SER A 79 -1.09 14.99 -14.24
CA SER A 79 -2.16 14.99 -13.22
C SER A 79 -3.36 14.16 -13.62
N GLN A 80 -3.74 14.16 -14.91
CA GLN A 80 -4.82 13.32 -15.41
C GLN A 80 -4.46 11.83 -15.30
N ASN A 81 -3.27 11.45 -15.76
CA ASN A 81 -2.80 10.06 -15.67
C ASN A 81 -2.74 9.59 -14.21
N ILE A 82 -2.36 10.46 -13.27
CA ILE A 82 -2.36 10.12 -11.84
C ILE A 82 -3.79 9.84 -11.36
N ALA A 83 -4.76 10.67 -11.73
CA ALA A 83 -6.16 10.46 -11.37
C ALA A 83 -6.71 9.14 -11.95
N ASP A 84 -6.45 8.88 -13.24
CA ASP A 84 -6.91 7.66 -13.90
C ASP A 84 -6.29 6.39 -13.29
N LEU A 85 -4.99 6.44 -12.95
CA LEU A 85 -4.30 5.33 -12.28
C LEU A 85 -4.80 5.12 -10.85
N GLN A 86 -5.11 6.21 -10.13
CA GLN A 86 -5.70 6.12 -8.79
C GLN A 86 -7.07 5.44 -8.83
N GLU A 87 -7.92 5.79 -9.79
CA GLU A 87 -9.23 5.14 -10.00
C GLU A 87 -9.07 3.65 -10.33
N GLN A 88 -8.11 3.29 -11.20
CA GLN A 88 -7.83 1.89 -11.50
C GLN A 88 -7.38 1.12 -10.26
N ILE A 89 -6.48 1.68 -9.44
CA ILE A 89 -6.03 1.04 -8.20
C ILE A 89 -7.23 0.80 -7.28
N GLU A 90 -8.10 1.78 -7.07
CA GLU A 90 -9.29 1.63 -6.24
C GLU A 90 -10.23 0.53 -6.77
N TYR A 91 -10.43 0.48 -8.09
CA TYR A 91 -11.22 -0.56 -8.75
C TYR A 91 -10.66 -1.98 -8.51
N TYR A 92 -9.35 -2.17 -8.70
CA TYR A 92 -8.71 -3.47 -8.52
C TYR A 92 -8.62 -3.87 -7.04
N GLU A 93 -8.30 -2.92 -6.16
CA GLU A 93 -8.32 -3.14 -4.71
C GLU A 93 -9.74 -3.47 -4.23
N GLY A 94 -10.78 -2.87 -4.81
CA GLY A 94 -12.18 -3.19 -4.57
C GLY A 94 -12.54 -4.66 -4.89
N LYS A 95 -11.94 -5.24 -5.93
CA LYS A 95 -12.14 -6.64 -6.32
C LYS A 95 -11.26 -7.65 -5.57
N ARG A 96 -10.17 -7.18 -4.97
CA ARG A 96 -9.25 -8.04 -4.24
C ARG A 96 -9.96 -8.73 -3.08
N PHE A 97 -9.72 -10.03 -2.92
CA PHE A 97 -10.18 -10.75 -1.74
C PHE A 97 -9.34 -10.32 -0.53
N THR A 98 -9.98 -9.81 0.50
CA THR A 98 -9.33 -9.52 1.78
C THR A 98 -10.20 -9.99 2.93
N LEU A 99 -9.56 -10.42 4.02
CA LEU A 99 -10.26 -10.79 5.24
C LEU A 99 -11.12 -9.63 5.76
N ASP A 100 -10.60 -8.40 5.72
CA ASP A 100 -11.29 -7.20 6.18
C ASP A 100 -12.67 -7.00 5.56
N LYS A 101 -12.83 -7.32 4.27
CA LYS A 101 -14.13 -7.23 3.58
C LYS A 101 -15.13 -8.29 4.03
N THR A 102 -14.64 -9.40 4.59
CA THR A 102 -15.47 -10.51 5.04
C THR A 102 -15.85 -10.42 6.52
N LYS A 103 -15.24 -9.51 7.30
CA LYS A 103 -15.44 -9.43 8.77
C LYS A 103 -16.88 -9.11 9.17
N ASP A 104 -17.56 -8.28 8.38
CA ASP A 104 -18.94 -7.85 8.65
C ASP A 104 -19.99 -8.84 8.13
N ASP A 105 -19.58 -9.80 7.29
CA ASP A 105 -20.47 -10.81 6.70
C ASP A 105 -20.31 -12.15 7.45
N ASN A 106 -21.23 -12.38 8.39
CA ASN A 106 -21.24 -13.61 9.18
C ASN A 106 -21.42 -14.87 8.32
N ASP A 107 -22.18 -14.78 7.22
CA ASP A 107 -22.37 -15.91 6.32
C ASP A 107 -21.08 -16.21 5.56
N ALA A 108 -20.36 -15.18 5.11
CA ALA A 108 -19.02 -15.35 4.53
C ALA A 108 -18.03 -15.93 5.54
N ILE A 109 -17.98 -15.44 6.78
CA ILE A 109 -17.07 -15.99 7.81
C ILE A 109 -17.40 -17.45 8.10
N SER A 110 -18.68 -17.76 8.27
CA SER A 110 -19.15 -19.14 8.47
C SER A 110 -18.78 -20.01 7.28
N PHE A 111 -19.01 -19.52 6.06
CA PHE A 111 -18.62 -20.19 4.84
C PHE A 111 -17.11 -20.44 4.80
N TYR A 112 -16.26 -19.46 5.06
CA TYR A 112 -14.81 -19.62 4.89
C TYR A 112 -14.09 -20.36 6.01
N THR A 113 -14.52 -20.13 7.26
CA THR A 113 -13.79 -20.59 8.45
C THR A 113 -14.50 -21.73 9.18
N GLY A 114 -15.83 -21.82 9.02
CA GLY A 114 -16.68 -22.70 9.82
C GLY A 114 -17.13 -22.10 11.16
N PHE A 115 -16.65 -20.91 11.54
CA PHE A 115 -17.12 -20.20 12.72
C PHE A 115 -18.38 -19.39 12.44
N GLN A 116 -19.30 -19.33 13.40
CA GLN A 116 -20.60 -18.68 13.21
C GLN A 116 -20.55 -17.19 12.87
N ASN A 117 -19.50 -16.49 13.34
CA ASN A 117 -19.29 -15.06 13.10
C ASN A 117 -17.82 -14.70 13.30
N TYR A 118 -17.45 -13.48 12.90
CA TYR A 118 -16.09 -12.97 13.04
C TYR A 118 -15.63 -12.88 14.50
N GLY A 119 -16.54 -12.59 15.44
CA GLY A 119 -16.20 -12.54 16.88
C GLY A 119 -15.67 -13.87 17.42
N MET A 120 -16.26 -15.00 17.01
CA MET A 120 -15.79 -16.33 17.39
C MET A 120 -14.45 -16.67 16.74
N PHE A 121 -14.31 -16.38 15.44
CA PHE A 121 -13.03 -16.51 14.74
C PHE A 121 -11.92 -15.71 15.47
N ASN A 122 -12.19 -14.44 15.76
CA ASN A 122 -11.23 -13.55 16.41
C ASN A 122 -10.90 -14.01 17.84
N SER A 123 -11.87 -14.55 18.58
CA SER A 123 -11.64 -15.07 19.93
C SER A 123 -10.65 -16.24 19.94
N VAL A 124 -10.83 -17.20 19.01
CA VAL A 124 -9.89 -18.32 18.84
C VAL A 124 -8.53 -17.81 18.35
N PHE A 125 -8.54 -16.88 17.39
CA PHE A 125 -7.31 -16.29 16.87
C PHE A 125 -6.52 -15.57 17.97
N ASN A 126 -7.13 -14.74 18.81
CA ASN A 126 -6.48 -14.02 19.90
C ASN A 126 -5.79 -14.96 20.91
N TYR A 127 -6.42 -16.11 21.21
CA TYR A 127 -5.78 -17.13 22.05
C TYR A 127 -4.51 -17.70 21.39
N LEU A 128 -4.57 -17.94 20.08
CA LEU A 128 -3.46 -18.50 19.31
C LEU A 128 -2.37 -17.45 19.03
N GLU A 129 -2.73 -16.19 18.80
CA GLU A 129 -1.84 -15.10 18.38
C GLU A 129 -0.66 -14.93 19.32
N VAL A 130 -0.91 -14.98 20.63
CA VAL A 130 0.13 -14.86 21.67
C VAL A 130 1.24 -15.88 21.45
N LYS A 131 0.89 -17.10 21.05
CA LYS A 131 1.84 -18.20 20.81
C LYS A 131 2.34 -18.21 19.37
N ALA A 132 1.48 -17.83 18.42
CA ALA A 132 1.76 -17.75 16.99
C ALA A 132 2.79 -16.65 16.65
N SER A 133 2.85 -15.58 17.44
CA SER A 133 3.84 -14.51 17.31
C SER A 133 5.30 -15.01 17.33
N ARG A 134 5.54 -16.15 17.97
CA ARG A 134 6.85 -16.80 18.11
C ARG A 134 7.10 -17.88 17.05
N LEU A 135 6.16 -18.11 16.14
CA LEU A 135 6.30 -19.11 15.08
C LEU A 135 7.45 -18.75 14.15
N GLN A 136 8.23 -19.76 13.80
CA GLN A 136 9.22 -19.69 12.74
C GLN A 136 8.72 -20.56 11.58
N TYR A 137 8.72 -20.00 10.37
CA TYR A 137 8.25 -20.75 9.20
C TYR A 137 9.16 -21.94 8.88
N TRP A 138 8.54 -23.01 8.41
CA TRP A 138 9.19 -24.25 8.01
C TRP A 138 10.27 -23.98 6.95
N ARG A 139 11.50 -24.49 7.19
CA ARG A 139 12.67 -24.28 6.33
C ARG A 139 13.10 -25.49 5.50
N GLY A 140 12.39 -26.62 5.59
CA GLY A 140 12.67 -27.82 4.81
C GLY A 140 13.18 -28.99 5.65
N GLN A 141 13.49 -30.10 4.98
CA GLN A 141 13.73 -31.41 5.60
C GLN A 141 15.09 -31.56 6.29
N SER A 142 15.94 -30.53 6.31
CA SER A 142 17.26 -30.55 6.97
C SER A 142 17.20 -30.49 8.51
N ASP A 143 16.03 -30.25 9.10
CA ASP A 143 15.83 -30.13 10.56
C ASP A 143 15.24 -31.41 11.20
N THR A 144 15.37 -32.58 10.56
CA THR A 144 14.73 -33.83 10.99
C THR A 144 15.37 -34.54 12.18
N ASN A 145 16.41 -33.98 12.81
CA ASN A 145 17.15 -34.64 13.91
C ASN A 145 17.16 -33.89 15.25
N SER A 146 16.22 -32.98 15.49
CA SER A 146 16.02 -32.46 16.85
C SER A 146 14.59 -32.65 17.28
N ASP A 147 14.42 -33.40 18.36
CA ASP A 147 13.22 -33.51 19.17
C ASP A 147 12.39 -32.22 19.12
N PHE A 148 11.11 -32.37 18.77
CA PHE A 148 10.11 -31.31 18.76
C PHE A 148 10.24 -30.42 20.03
N LYS A 149 10.71 -29.17 19.86
CA LYS A 149 10.71 -28.18 20.94
C LYS A 149 10.01 -26.88 20.53
N GLN A 150 8.71 -26.86 20.83
CA GLN A 150 7.92 -25.78 21.42
C GLN A 150 8.45 -24.34 21.13
N TYR A 151 8.01 -23.74 20.02
CA TYR A 151 8.02 -22.29 19.71
C TYR A 151 9.37 -21.52 19.79
N GLN A 152 10.52 -22.18 19.59
CA GLN A 152 11.82 -21.52 19.75
C GLN A 152 12.38 -20.80 18.51
N THR A 153 12.94 -19.62 18.78
CA THR A 153 14.05 -19.01 18.05
C THR A 153 15.39 -19.42 18.69
N ARG A 154 16.34 -19.93 17.90
CA ARG A 154 17.78 -19.66 18.12
C ARG A 154 18.39 -19.19 16.81
N GLY A 155 18.65 -17.89 16.74
CA GLY A 155 19.34 -17.25 15.62
C GLY A 155 18.67 -15.95 15.20
N LYS A 156 19.24 -14.83 15.64
CA LYS A 156 18.90 -13.47 15.17
C LYS A 156 19.30 -13.33 13.70
N ARG A 157 18.44 -13.78 12.79
CA ARG A 157 18.46 -13.29 11.40
C ARG A 157 17.18 -12.49 11.21
N PRO A 158 17.23 -11.30 10.58
CA PRO A 158 16.04 -10.50 10.33
C PRO A 158 15.02 -11.37 9.61
N GLU A 159 13.89 -11.61 10.25
CA GLU A 159 12.77 -12.31 9.62
C GLU A 159 12.35 -11.44 8.42
N PRO A 160 12.26 -12.00 7.20
CA PRO A 160 11.73 -11.26 6.07
C PRO A 160 10.38 -10.66 6.47
N LYS A 161 10.16 -9.37 6.15
CA LYS A 161 8.89 -8.69 6.46
C LYS A 161 7.74 -9.59 5.99
N ARG A 162 6.88 -10.00 6.92
CA ARG A 162 5.74 -10.86 6.63
C ARG A 162 4.85 -10.12 5.62
N LYS A 163 4.57 -10.77 4.49
CA LYS A 163 3.66 -10.21 3.46
C LYS A 163 2.21 -10.23 3.93
N LEU A 164 1.87 -11.19 4.79
CA LEU A 164 0.55 -11.40 5.35
C LEU A 164 0.59 -11.20 6.87
N THR A 165 -0.53 -10.72 7.42
CA THR A 165 -0.74 -10.71 8.87
C THR A 165 -0.96 -12.13 9.38
N LEU A 166 -0.71 -12.37 10.67
CA LEU A 166 -0.98 -13.68 11.29
C LEU A 166 -2.48 -14.05 11.20
N GLU A 167 -3.35 -13.04 11.25
CA GLU A 167 -4.80 -13.20 11.12
C GLU A 167 -5.17 -13.74 9.73
N GLU A 168 -4.61 -13.15 8.67
CA GLU A 168 -4.82 -13.59 7.29
C GLU A 168 -4.24 -14.98 7.04
N GLU A 169 -3.07 -15.30 7.60
CA GLU A 169 -2.49 -16.64 7.50
C GLU A 169 -3.38 -17.69 8.16
N PHE A 170 -3.86 -17.40 9.37
CA PHE A 170 -4.76 -18.30 10.08
C PHE A 170 -6.05 -18.52 9.28
N PHE A 171 -6.66 -17.44 8.80
CA PHE A 171 -7.85 -17.50 7.96
C PHE A 171 -7.63 -18.33 6.68
N MET A 172 -6.49 -18.13 6.01
CA MET A 172 -6.10 -18.90 4.83
C MET A 172 -5.94 -20.40 5.11
N VAL A 173 -5.35 -20.75 6.27
CA VAL A 173 -5.21 -22.15 6.71
C VAL A 173 -6.57 -22.78 6.98
N LEU A 174 -7.50 -22.05 7.62
CA LEU A 174 -8.86 -22.52 7.84
C LEU A 174 -9.60 -22.77 6.52
N MET A 175 -9.47 -21.87 5.55
CA MET A 175 -10.04 -22.09 4.21
C MET A 175 -9.54 -23.40 3.60
N ARG A 176 -8.23 -23.69 3.72
CA ARG A 176 -7.66 -24.93 3.19
C ARG A 176 -8.15 -26.18 3.91
N LEU A 177 -8.30 -26.09 5.23
CA LEU A 177 -8.80 -27.18 6.07
C LEU A 177 -10.27 -27.48 5.79
N LYS A 178 -11.09 -26.44 5.59
CA LYS A 178 -12.53 -26.60 5.36
C LYS A 178 -12.88 -27.07 3.95
N PHE A 179 -12.27 -26.48 2.92
CA PHE A 179 -12.68 -26.72 1.53
C PHE A 179 -11.80 -27.69 0.76
N GLY A 180 -10.61 -28.01 1.26
CA GLY A 180 -9.70 -28.85 0.49
C GLY A 180 -9.05 -28.16 -0.72
N LEU A 181 -9.15 -26.83 -0.84
CA LEU A 181 -8.74 -26.07 -2.03
C LEU A 181 -7.30 -26.36 -2.49
N PHE A 182 -7.03 -26.20 -3.79
CA PHE A 182 -5.67 -26.32 -4.29
C PHE A 182 -4.79 -25.20 -3.74
N VAL A 183 -3.53 -25.55 -3.44
CA VAL A 183 -2.53 -24.59 -2.97
C VAL A 183 -2.34 -23.44 -3.98
N ARG A 184 -2.44 -23.75 -5.28
CA ARG A 184 -2.33 -22.77 -6.36
C ARG A 184 -3.39 -21.68 -6.23
N ASP A 185 -4.66 -22.06 -6.09
CA ASP A 185 -5.78 -21.11 -6.03
C ASP A 185 -5.69 -20.22 -4.79
N LEU A 186 -5.36 -20.80 -3.64
CA LEU A 186 -5.15 -20.03 -2.41
C LEU A 186 -3.93 -19.10 -2.53
N SER A 187 -2.84 -19.56 -3.16
CA SER A 187 -1.65 -18.73 -3.34
C SER A 187 -1.92 -17.51 -4.22
N GLU A 188 -2.74 -17.65 -5.26
CA GLU A 188 -3.18 -16.54 -6.11
C GLU A 188 -4.10 -15.57 -5.35
N LYS A 189 -5.05 -16.10 -4.58
CA LYS A 189 -6.02 -15.31 -3.81
C LYS A 189 -5.38 -14.43 -2.73
N PHE A 190 -4.27 -14.88 -2.13
CA PHE A 190 -3.54 -14.16 -1.09
C PHE A 190 -2.26 -13.47 -1.60
N ASP A 191 -2.03 -13.46 -2.92
CA ASP A 191 -0.84 -12.87 -3.56
C ASP A 191 0.50 -13.35 -2.94
N ILE A 192 0.60 -14.67 -2.75
CA ILE A 192 1.80 -15.33 -2.25
C ILE A 192 2.25 -16.43 -3.21
N SER A 193 3.53 -16.81 -3.13
CA SER A 193 4.01 -17.96 -3.91
C SER A 193 3.47 -19.28 -3.34
N VAL A 194 3.25 -20.27 -4.21
CA VAL A 194 2.91 -21.66 -3.81
C VAL A 194 3.85 -22.20 -2.74
N GLY A 195 5.17 -21.96 -2.88
CA GLY A 195 6.16 -22.40 -1.90
C GLY A 195 6.03 -21.69 -0.55
N GLN A 196 5.65 -20.41 -0.54
CA GLN A 196 5.36 -19.67 0.68
C GLN A 196 4.10 -20.19 1.36
N PHE A 197 3.03 -20.43 0.60
CA PHE A 197 1.81 -21.04 1.13
C PHE A 197 2.12 -22.37 1.81
N SER A 198 2.88 -23.26 1.15
CA SER A 198 3.19 -24.58 1.72
C SER A 198 3.96 -24.46 3.04
N LYS A 199 4.88 -23.50 3.16
CA LYS A 199 5.61 -23.26 4.42
C LYS A 199 4.67 -22.76 5.52
N ILE A 200 3.82 -21.78 5.20
CA ILE A 200 2.82 -21.24 6.13
C ILE A 200 1.90 -22.38 6.59
N PHE A 201 1.31 -23.11 5.65
CA PHE A 201 0.39 -24.20 5.94
C PHE A 201 1.03 -25.26 6.84
N THR A 202 2.21 -25.79 6.49
CA THR A 202 2.90 -26.79 7.32
C THR A 202 3.22 -26.27 8.72
N THR A 203 3.70 -25.02 8.84
CA THR A 203 3.98 -24.40 10.14
C THR A 203 2.71 -24.27 10.99
N TRP A 204 1.63 -23.78 10.42
CA TRP A 204 0.36 -23.62 11.12
C TRP A 204 -0.28 -24.96 11.48
N ILE A 205 -0.19 -25.99 10.62
CA ILE A 205 -0.69 -27.33 10.98
C ILE A 205 0.08 -27.91 12.16
N ASN A 206 1.42 -27.86 12.13
CA ASN A 206 2.23 -28.35 13.26
C ASN A 206 1.98 -27.57 14.56
N PHE A 207 1.68 -26.29 14.45
CA PHE A 207 1.30 -25.45 15.58
C PHE A 207 -0.09 -25.80 16.11
N LEU A 208 -1.08 -25.90 15.23
CA LEU A 208 -2.45 -26.23 15.58
C LEU A 208 -2.59 -27.63 16.16
N THR A 209 -1.83 -28.63 15.69
CA THR A 209 -1.85 -29.97 16.29
C THR A 209 -1.35 -29.98 17.74
N ALA A 210 -0.44 -29.07 18.10
CA ALA A 210 0.02 -28.91 19.48
C ALA A 210 -0.97 -28.11 20.35
N GLU A 211 -1.68 -27.14 19.76
CA GLU A 211 -2.52 -26.19 20.51
C GLU A 211 -4.01 -26.57 20.57
N LEU A 212 -4.57 -27.17 19.51
CA LEU A 212 -5.98 -27.55 19.44
C LEU A 212 -6.39 -28.55 20.54
N PRO A 213 -5.58 -29.55 20.94
CA PRO A 213 -5.95 -30.45 22.05
C PRO A 213 -6.19 -29.72 23.38
N LEU A 214 -5.57 -28.55 23.58
CA LEU A 214 -5.76 -27.73 24.78
C LEU A 214 -7.08 -26.94 24.75
N LEU A 215 -7.57 -26.60 23.55
CA LEU A 215 -8.85 -25.90 23.35
C LEU A 215 -10.02 -26.87 23.23
N PHE A 216 -9.80 -27.98 22.51
CA PHE A 216 -10.78 -29.01 22.21
C PHE A 216 -10.12 -30.38 22.47
N PRO A 217 -10.30 -30.96 23.66
CA PRO A 217 -9.75 -32.28 23.94
C PRO A 217 -10.44 -33.30 23.04
N PHE A 218 -9.72 -33.80 22.04
CA PHE A 218 -10.21 -34.87 21.19
C PHE A 218 -10.35 -36.16 22.02
N PRO A 219 -11.49 -36.85 21.95
CA PRO A 219 -11.62 -38.15 22.60
C PRO A 219 -10.59 -39.13 22.01
N SER A 220 -10.03 -40.01 22.84
CA SER A 220 -9.16 -41.08 22.36
C SER A 220 -9.95 -42.00 21.41
N GLN A 221 -9.25 -42.61 20.45
CA GLN A 221 -9.86 -43.54 19.50
C GLN A 221 -10.67 -44.63 20.22
N ASP A 222 -10.12 -45.18 21.30
CA ASP A 222 -10.81 -46.21 22.11
C ASP A 222 -12.17 -45.72 22.65
N LYS A 223 -12.25 -44.47 23.11
CA LYS A 223 -13.50 -43.88 23.61
C LYS A 223 -14.51 -43.65 22.48
N ILE A 224 -14.02 -43.34 21.28
CA ILE A 224 -14.87 -43.20 20.09
C ILE A 224 -15.43 -44.57 19.71
N PHE A 225 -14.58 -45.61 19.63
CA PHE A 225 -15.01 -46.97 19.27
C PHE A 225 -15.96 -47.58 20.31
N THR A 226 -15.70 -47.35 21.60
CA THR A 226 -16.59 -47.84 22.68
C THR A 226 -17.99 -47.23 22.61
N ASN A 227 -18.09 -45.97 22.18
CA ASN A 227 -19.36 -45.26 22.05
C ASN A 227 -19.87 -45.21 20.59
N MET A 228 -19.29 -46.00 19.68
CA MET A 228 -19.64 -45.98 18.27
C MET A 228 -20.99 -46.69 18.06
N PRO A 229 -22.01 -46.01 17.48
CA PRO A 229 -23.29 -46.64 17.19
C PRO A 229 -23.14 -47.83 16.24
N GLU A 230 -23.96 -48.87 16.40
CA GLU A 230 -23.88 -50.12 15.62
C GLU A 230 -23.86 -49.88 14.09
N SER A 231 -24.59 -48.86 13.60
CA SER A 231 -24.62 -48.49 12.18
C SER A 231 -23.26 -48.09 11.60
N PHE A 232 -22.29 -47.71 12.44
CA PHE A 232 -20.94 -47.33 12.03
C PHE A 232 -19.89 -48.42 12.28
N GLN A 233 -20.22 -49.46 13.05
CA GLN A 233 -19.28 -50.54 13.37
C GLN A 233 -18.91 -51.37 12.13
N HIS A 234 -19.82 -51.48 11.15
CA HIS A 234 -19.61 -52.21 9.89
C HIS A 234 -18.59 -51.57 8.93
N VAL A 235 -18.22 -50.29 9.14
CA VAL A 235 -17.20 -49.62 8.30
C VAL A 235 -15.79 -50.07 8.67
N SER A 236 -15.58 -50.51 9.91
CA SER A 236 -14.29 -50.99 10.44
C SER A 236 -13.80 -52.28 9.76
N ASP A 237 -14.72 -53.13 9.31
CA ASP A 237 -14.40 -54.47 8.77
C ASP A 237 -13.75 -54.42 7.38
N HIS A 238 -13.86 -53.29 6.68
CA HIS A 238 -13.32 -53.11 5.33
C HIS A 238 -11.90 -52.51 5.29
N GLN A 239 -11.27 -52.21 6.43
CA GLN A 239 -9.92 -51.62 6.48
C GLN A 239 -8.79 -52.63 6.79
N ASN A 240 -9.10 -53.92 6.98
CA ASN A 240 -8.10 -54.98 7.20
C ASN A 240 -7.67 -55.73 5.91
N TYR A 241 -7.56 -55.01 4.78
CA TYR A 241 -6.85 -55.49 3.59
C TYR A 241 -5.86 -54.42 3.14
N ASN A 242 -4.66 -54.45 3.73
CA ASN A 242 -3.36 -54.19 3.09
C ASN A 242 -2.23 -54.52 4.08
#